data_AF-A0A519JYE6-F1
#
_entry.id   AF-A0A519JYE6-F1
#
_cell.length_a   1.000
_cell.length_b   1.000
_cell.length_c   1.000
_cell.angle_alpha   90.00
_cell.angle_beta   90.00
_cell.angle_gamma   90.00
#
_symmetry.space_group_name_H-M   'P 1'
#
loop_
_entity.id
_entity.type
_entity.pdbx_description
1 polymer ?
#
loop_
_entity_poly.entity_id
_entity_poly.type
_entity_poly.pdbx_seq_one_letter_code
_entity_poly.pdbx_strand_id
1 'polypeptide(L)'
;MLLLFALAVNANAQVNDAQNLTKDVKALMYSDPEKAIKTAQYIISNQSFGTSEDVYNALLLQSEIFFNLRRYNDATVKLISADRISTNVDNDFLKAKNDYLIGKIYLELGFSDELQQIINNMDDISQSLKDDEKTCVRNWVNELEILQFYHQKKYKETLSLIGRSISNASELDKTYKDRLLLVKASIDNQIIPGLQNSDSYFQLLGQVLVLQSKAAKGEVSQNDIAAVKTKFPNYNSGVFFTDVYRIWSQKACTGNSPACFSSRKEYIRLLKSSLADRQEARVNVINLIDQKENSRIHQQKEFQNTVLFFIAFVCGLILIISVIYYFVIKAKASVATVEFEKQNISK
;
A
#
# COMPACT_ATOMS: atom_id res chain seq x y z
N MET A 1 24.85 -25.34 -26.33
CA MET A 1 23.71 -24.67 -26.99
C MET A 1 22.37 -25.32 -26.64
N LEU A 2 22.18 -26.63 -26.84
CA LEU A 2 20.94 -27.36 -26.47
C LEU A 2 20.55 -27.28 -24.97
N LEU A 3 21.52 -27.31 -24.06
CA LEU A 3 21.26 -27.21 -22.61
C LEU A 3 20.72 -25.85 -22.18
N LEU A 4 21.14 -24.77 -22.85
CA LEU A 4 20.67 -23.40 -22.58
C LEU A 4 19.24 -23.18 -23.10
N PHE A 5 18.87 -23.83 -24.22
CA PHE A 5 17.50 -23.80 -24.72
C PHE A 5 16.52 -24.58 -23.82
N ALA A 6 16.92 -25.75 -23.30
CA ALA A 6 16.08 -26.51 -22.38
C ALA A 6 15.83 -25.76 -21.06
N LEU A 7 16.84 -25.05 -20.53
CA LEU A 7 16.71 -24.21 -19.34
C LEU A 7 15.84 -22.97 -19.60
N ALA A 8 15.99 -22.33 -20.76
CA ALA A 8 15.17 -21.18 -21.14
C ALA A 8 13.69 -21.55 -21.32
N VAL A 9 13.38 -22.72 -21.91
CA VAL A 9 11.99 -23.19 -22.08
C VAL A 9 11.35 -23.54 -20.73
N ASN A 10 12.10 -24.15 -19.81
CA ASN A 10 11.58 -24.52 -18.49
C ASN A 10 11.35 -23.28 -17.60
N ALA A 11 12.26 -22.31 -17.64
CA ALA A 11 12.09 -21.03 -16.95
C ALA A 11 10.88 -20.23 -17.49
N ASN A 12 10.68 -20.23 -18.81
CA ASN A 12 9.56 -19.52 -19.44
C ASN A 12 8.19 -20.16 -19.14
N ALA A 13 8.14 -21.49 -18.97
CA ALA A 13 6.94 -22.19 -18.52
C ALA A 13 6.58 -21.84 -17.07
N GLN A 14 7.57 -21.84 -16.17
CA GLN A 14 7.38 -21.47 -14.76
C GLN A 14 6.89 -20.02 -14.58
N VAL A 15 7.44 -19.08 -15.35
CA VAL A 15 6.98 -17.67 -15.33
C VAL A 15 5.52 -17.55 -15.79
N ASN A 16 5.13 -18.26 -16.85
CA ASN A 16 3.75 -18.25 -17.34
C ASN A 16 2.78 -18.85 -16.31
N ASP A 17 3.20 -19.88 -15.58
CA ASP A 17 2.39 -20.49 -14.51
C ASP A 17 2.17 -19.51 -13.34
N ALA A 18 3.19 -18.79 -12.86
CA ALA A 18 3.03 -17.76 -11.82
C ALA A 18 2.06 -16.64 -12.24
N GLN A 19 2.16 -16.17 -13.48
CA GLN A 19 1.29 -15.11 -14.00
C GLN A 19 -0.17 -15.57 -14.10
N ASN A 20 -0.40 -16.81 -14.51
CA ASN A 20 -1.73 -17.40 -14.56
C ASN A 20 -2.32 -17.59 -13.15
N LEU A 21 -1.53 -18.11 -12.20
CA LEU A 21 -1.97 -18.20 -10.81
C LEU A 21 -2.27 -16.83 -10.20
N THR A 22 -1.51 -15.80 -10.54
CA THR A 22 -1.75 -14.42 -10.08
C THR A 22 -3.11 -13.89 -10.61
N LYS A 23 -3.48 -14.22 -11.85
CA LYS A 23 -4.81 -13.91 -12.39
C LYS A 23 -5.90 -14.66 -11.63
N ASP A 24 -5.67 -15.94 -11.30
CA ASP A 24 -6.61 -16.73 -10.50
C ASP A 24 -6.79 -16.14 -9.10
N VAL A 25 -5.71 -15.68 -8.46
CA VAL A 25 -5.79 -14.98 -7.16
C VAL A 25 -6.69 -13.75 -7.28
N LYS A 26 -6.50 -12.91 -8.31
CA LYS A 26 -7.35 -11.73 -8.55
C LYS A 26 -8.81 -12.07 -8.82
N ALA A 27 -9.09 -13.16 -9.54
CA ALA A 27 -10.46 -13.60 -9.81
C ALA A 27 -11.14 -14.17 -8.55
N LEU A 28 -10.37 -14.77 -7.65
CA LEU A 28 -10.89 -15.44 -6.46
C LEU A 28 -10.93 -14.56 -5.21
N MET A 29 -10.14 -13.47 -5.13
CA MET A 29 -9.97 -12.72 -3.88
C MET A 29 -11.26 -12.23 -3.21
N TYR A 30 -12.32 -11.99 -3.98
CA TYR A 30 -13.63 -11.56 -3.46
C TYR A 30 -14.68 -12.66 -3.41
N SER A 31 -14.46 -13.80 -4.08
CA SER A 31 -15.41 -14.91 -4.14
C SER A 31 -15.01 -16.07 -3.24
N ASP A 32 -13.72 -16.44 -3.23
CA ASP A 32 -13.10 -17.47 -2.39
C ASP A 32 -11.72 -16.98 -1.88
N PRO A 33 -11.72 -16.07 -0.88
CA PRO A 33 -10.50 -15.47 -0.37
C PRO A 33 -9.53 -16.48 0.24
N GLU A 34 -10.01 -17.58 0.83
CA GLU A 34 -9.14 -18.61 1.41
C GLU A 34 -8.38 -19.38 0.33
N LYS A 35 -9.05 -19.73 -0.77
CA LYS A 35 -8.37 -20.33 -1.94
C LYS A 35 -7.40 -19.33 -2.58
N ALA A 36 -7.77 -18.06 -2.67
CA ALA A 36 -6.89 -17.01 -3.18
C ALA A 36 -5.63 -16.86 -2.31
N ILE A 37 -5.76 -16.86 -0.97
CA ILE A 37 -4.63 -16.82 -0.02
C ILE A 37 -3.69 -18.00 -0.23
N LYS A 38 -4.23 -19.22 -0.35
CA LYS A 38 -3.42 -20.44 -0.56
C LYS A 38 -2.68 -20.39 -1.89
N THR A 39 -3.35 -19.91 -2.94
CA THR A 39 -2.77 -19.78 -4.28
C THR A 39 -1.64 -18.75 -4.28
N ALA A 40 -1.85 -17.59 -3.66
CA ALA A 40 -0.79 -16.59 -3.49
C ALA A 40 0.38 -17.15 -2.65
N GLN A 41 0.10 -17.87 -1.56
CA GLN A 41 1.13 -18.50 -0.73
C GLN A 41 1.95 -19.53 -1.50
N TYR A 42 1.33 -20.26 -2.42
CA TYR A 42 2.03 -21.22 -3.28
C TYR A 42 3.04 -20.53 -4.20
N ILE A 43 2.69 -19.38 -4.79
CA ILE A 43 3.63 -18.56 -5.57
C ILE A 43 4.79 -18.09 -4.69
N ILE A 44 4.48 -17.54 -3.50
CA ILE A 44 5.47 -16.97 -2.58
C ILE A 44 6.47 -18.02 -2.08
N SER A 45 6.01 -19.24 -1.82
CA SER A 45 6.84 -20.28 -1.18
C SER A 45 7.74 -21.01 -2.17
N ASN A 46 7.43 -20.96 -3.46
CA ASN A 46 8.20 -21.63 -4.50
C ASN A 46 9.04 -20.61 -5.25
N GLN A 47 10.26 -20.37 -4.76
CA GLN A 47 11.20 -19.40 -5.35
C GLN A 47 11.60 -19.72 -6.81
N SER A 48 11.34 -20.94 -7.29
CA SER A 48 11.51 -21.35 -8.68
C SER A 48 10.28 -21.11 -9.56
N PHE A 49 9.15 -20.67 -8.99
CA PHE A 49 7.85 -20.64 -9.67
C PHE A 49 7.54 -19.31 -10.38
N GLY A 50 8.48 -18.36 -10.42
CA GLY A 50 8.28 -17.05 -11.06
C GLY A 50 9.45 -16.10 -10.81
N THR A 51 9.29 -14.84 -11.23
CA THR A 51 10.26 -13.76 -11.00
C THR A 51 10.08 -13.13 -9.62
N SER A 52 11.05 -12.31 -9.19
CA SER A 52 10.92 -11.48 -7.98
C SER A 52 9.67 -10.58 -8.03
N GLU A 53 9.28 -10.14 -9.22
CA GLU A 53 8.08 -9.33 -9.44
C GLU A 53 6.79 -10.14 -9.22
N ASP A 54 6.74 -11.39 -9.66
CA ASP A 54 5.58 -12.28 -9.43
C ASP A 54 5.39 -12.57 -7.94
N VAL A 55 6.48 -12.84 -7.23
CA VAL A 55 6.46 -13.04 -5.77
C VAL A 55 6.03 -11.75 -5.06
N TYR A 56 6.54 -10.60 -5.48
CA TYR A 56 6.14 -9.31 -4.95
C TYR A 56 4.65 -9.05 -5.15
N ASN A 57 4.13 -9.23 -6.36
CA ASN A 57 2.72 -9.05 -6.67
C ASN A 57 1.83 -10.03 -5.88
N ALA A 58 2.26 -11.29 -5.71
CA ALA A 58 1.56 -12.26 -4.89
C ALA A 58 1.49 -11.84 -3.41
N LEU A 59 2.55 -11.25 -2.85
CA LEU A 59 2.54 -10.66 -1.50
C LEU A 59 1.54 -9.51 -1.39
N LEU A 60 1.50 -8.62 -2.39
CA LEU A 60 0.55 -7.49 -2.41
C LEU A 60 -0.90 -7.99 -2.47
N LEU A 61 -1.20 -8.97 -3.32
CA LEU A 61 -2.53 -9.57 -3.42
C LEU A 61 -2.93 -10.27 -2.13
N GLN A 62 -2.01 -11.01 -1.51
CA GLN A 62 -2.27 -11.68 -0.24
C GLN A 62 -2.55 -10.67 0.88
N SER A 63 -1.80 -9.56 0.92
CA SER A 63 -2.05 -8.46 1.86
C SER A 63 -3.44 -7.84 1.64
N GLU A 64 -3.81 -7.58 0.38
CA GLU A 64 -5.10 -7.02 0.04
C GLU A 64 -6.26 -7.94 0.46
N ILE A 65 -6.12 -9.25 0.27
CA ILE A 65 -7.10 -10.22 0.75
C ILE A 65 -7.21 -10.19 2.28
N PHE A 66 -6.08 -10.21 3.00
CA PHE A 66 -6.10 -10.13 4.46
C PHE A 66 -6.72 -8.83 4.98
N PHE A 67 -6.43 -7.71 4.32
CA PHE A 67 -7.06 -6.43 4.61
C PHE A 67 -8.58 -6.51 4.45
N ASN A 68 -9.06 -7.07 3.34
CA ASN A 68 -10.50 -7.23 3.07
C ASN A 68 -11.17 -8.14 4.12
N LEU A 69 -10.45 -9.13 4.64
CA LEU A 69 -10.88 -10.01 5.73
C LEU A 69 -10.78 -9.38 7.14
N ARG A 70 -10.33 -8.12 7.25
CA ARG A 70 -10.06 -7.40 8.51
C ARG A 70 -9.02 -8.11 9.40
N ARG A 71 -8.04 -8.76 8.77
CA ARG A 71 -6.84 -9.35 9.40
C ARG A 71 -5.68 -8.40 9.16
N TYR A 72 -5.68 -7.27 9.87
CA TYR A 72 -4.76 -6.18 9.60
C TYR A 72 -3.32 -6.55 9.93
N ASN A 73 -3.09 -7.38 10.96
CA ASN A 73 -1.74 -7.81 11.30
C ASN A 73 -1.11 -8.64 10.17
N ASP A 74 -1.85 -9.64 9.67
CA ASP A 74 -1.40 -10.47 8.55
C ASP A 74 -1.16 -9.63 7.28
N ALA A 75 -2.06 -8.67 6.99
CA ALA A 75 -1.89 -7.76 5.87
C ALA A 75 -0.59 -6.94 5.98
N THR A 76 -0.32 -6.37 7.16
CA THR A 76 0.91 -5.61 7.43
C THR A 76 2.16 -6.48 7.30
N VAL A 77 2.17 -7.70 7.85
CA VAL A 77 3.30 -8.62 7.74
C VAL A 77 3.65 -8.93 6.28
N LYS A 78 2.63 -9.08 5.42
CA LYS A 78 2.84 -9.30 3.98
C LYS A 78 3.37 -8.05 3.26
N LEU A 79 2.93 -6.85 3.65
CA LEU A 79 3.49 -5.61 3.10
C LEU A 79 4.95 -5.40 3.52
N ILE A 80 5.30 -5.70 4.77
CA ILE A 80 6.71 -5.69 5.22
C ILE A 80 7.54 -6.69 4.42
N SER A 81 6.99 -7.89 4.17
CA SER A 81 7.68 -8.91 3.36
C SER A 81 7.88 -8.44 1.92
N ALA A 82 6.89 -7.74 1.33
CA ALA A 82 7.00 -7.15 0.01
C ALA A 82 8.07 -6.03 0.00
N ASP A 83 8.02 -5.11 0.95
CA ASP A 83 8.95 -3.98 1.08
C ASP A 83 10.41 -4.45 1.14
N ARG A 84 10.70 -5.54 1.85
CA ARG A 84 12.05 -6.16 1.92
C ARG A 84 12.63 -6.61 0.59
N ILE A 85 11.78 -7.04 -0.35
CA ILE A 85 12.23 -7.49 -1.68
C ILE A 85 12.03 -6.43 -2.76
N SER A 86 11.48 -5.26 -2.41
CA SER A 86 11.13 -4.18 -3.34
C SER A 86 12.34 -3.63 -4.11
N THR A 87 13.55 -3.72 -3.55
CA THR A 87 14.81 -3.32 -4.21
C THR A 87 15.14 -4.18 -5.42
N ASN A 88 14.60 -5.40 -5.50
CA ASN A 88 14.79 -6.33 -6.61
C ASN A 88 13.64 -6.27 -7.64
N VAL A 89 12.74 -5.29 -7.50
CA VAL A 89 11.56 -5.12 -8.36
C VAL A 89 11.69 -3.80 -9.11
N ASP A 90 11.69 -3.86 -10.43
CA ASP A 90 11.74 -2.69 -11.32
C ASP A 90 10.37 -2.39 -11.94
N ASN A 91 9.34 -2.34 -11.08
CA ASN A 91 7.97 -2.06 -11.48
C ASN A 91 7.36 -1.00 -10.57
N ASP A 92 7.37 0.24 -11.05
CA ASP A 92 6.85 1.42 -10.35
C ASP A 92 5.35 1.32 -10.05
N PHE A 93 4.56 0.68 -10.93
CA PHE A 93 3.13 0.50 -10.69
C PHE A 93 2.87 -0.42 -9.49
N LEU A 94 3.62 -1.51 -9.36
CA LEU A 94 3.52 -2.40 -8.20
C LEU A 94 4.05 -1.74 -6.92
N LYS A 95 5.09 -0.91 -7.01
CA LYS A 95 5.58 -0.11 -5.87
C LYS A 95 4.51 0.88 -5.40
N ALA A 96 3.85 1.58 -6.32
CA ALA A 96 2.71 2.45 -5.99
C ALA A 96 1.54 1.67 -5.37
N LYS A 97 1.28 0.43 -5.83
CA LYS A 97 0.28 -0.45 -5.21
C LYS A 97 0.65 -0.81 -3.77
N ASN A 98 1.93 -1.11 -3.49
CA ASN A 98 2.40 -1.38 -2.12
C ASN A 98 2.15 -0.18 -1.22
N ASP A 99 2.54 1.01 -1.68
CA ASP A 99 2.31 2.26 -0.95
C ASP A 99 0.82 2.52 -0.71
N TYR A 100 -0.05 2.30 -1.71
CA TYR A 100 -1.50 2.36 -1.56
C TYR A 100 -2.03 1.44 -0.45
N LEU A 101 -1.60 0.17 -0.43
CA LEU A 101 -2.02 -0.80 0.58
C LEU A 101 -1.51 -0.44 1.99
N ILE A 102 -0.28 0.08 2.10
CA ILE A 102 0.26 0.62 3.35
C ILE A 102 -0.58 1.83 3.80
N GLY A 103 -0.93 2.74 2.90
CA GLY A 103 -1.80 3.89 3.19
C GLY A 103 -3.17 3.47 3.76
N LYS A 104 -3.77 2.41 3.21
CA LYS A 104 -5.01 1.84 3.77
C LYS A 104 -4.83 1.31 5.19
N ILE A 105 -3.70 0.65 5.47
CA ILE A 105 -3.37 0.20 6.85
C ILE A 105 -3.20 1.40 7.78
N TYR A 106 -2.50 2.46 7.34
CA TYR A 106 -2.29 3.67 8.14
C TYR A 106 -3.60 4.34 8.51
N LEU A 107 -4.56 4.43 7.57
CA LEU A 107 -5.91 4.93 7.84
C LEU A 107 -6.64 4.12 8.91
N GLU A 108 -6.65 2.79 8.78
CA GLU A 108 -7.32 1.90 9.74
C GLU A 108 -6.68 1.91 11.14
N LEU A 109 -5.36 2.14 11.19
CA LEU A 109 -4.61 2.14 12.44
C LEU A 109 -4.39 3.55 13.02
N GLY A 110 -4.70 4.62 12.29
CA GLY A 110 -4.64 6.01 12.77
C GLY A 110 -3.29 6.72 12.62
N PHE A 111 -2.43 6.29 11.68
CA PHE A 111 -1.14 6.92 11.35
C PHE A 111 -1.33 8.00 10.26
N SER A 112 -1.90 9.14 10.66
CA SER A 112 -2.33 10.18 9.69
C SER A 112 -1.16 10.97 9.07
N ASP A 113 -0.07 11.16 9.80
CA ASP A 113 1.08 11.94 9.32
C ASP A 113 1.87 11.14 8.28
N GLU A 114 2.03 9.84 8.52
CA GLU A 114 2.71 8.92 7.61
C GLU A 114 1.90 8.66 6.33
N LEU A 115 0.55 8.75 6.41
CA LEU A 115 -0.31 8.67 5.24
C LEU A 115 0.00 9.75 4.21
N GLN A 116 0.26 10.99 4.65
CA GLN A 116 0.56 12.08 3.71
C GLN A 116 1.86 11.82 2.95
N GLN A 117 2.86 11.22 3.62
CA GLN A 117 4.10 10.83 2.94
C GLN A 117 3.86 9.76 1.88
N ILE A 118 2.99 8.79 2.17
CA ILE A 118 2.58 7.76 1.19
C ILE A 118 1.90 8.38 -0.02
N ILE A 119 0.96 9.32 0.18
CA ILE A 119 0.29 10.01 -0.92
C ILE A 119 1.30 10.75 -1.80
N ASN A 120 2.22 11.51 -1.21
CA ASN A 120 3.24 12.23 -1.97
C ASN A 120 4.15 11.28 -2.77
N ASN A 121 4.58 10.17 -2.17
CA ASN A 121 5.39 9.16 -2.87
C ASN A 121 4.64 8.57 -4.06
N MET A 122 3.35 8.25 -3.90
CA MET A 122 2.53 7.71 -4.99
C MET A 122 2.36 8.72 -6.12
N ASP A 123 2.18 10.00 -5.81
CA ASP A 123 2.11 11.07 -6.80
C ASP A 123 3.43 11.20 -7.58
N ASP A 124 4.57 11.14 -6.90
CA ASP A 124 5.90 11.15 -7.53
C ASP A 124 6.11 9.95 -8.44
N ILE A 125 5.81 8.74 -7.95
CA ILE A 125 5.89 7.50 -8.74
C ILE A 125 4.96 7.57 -9.96
N SER A 126 3.77 8.17 -9.83
CA SER A 126 2.82 8.27 -10.95
C SER A 126 3.34 9.08 -12.14
N GLN A 127 4.39 9.89 -11.95
CA GLN A 127 4.97 10.71 -13.02
C GLN A 127 5.71 9.87 -14.06
N SER A 128 6.27 8.72 -13.68
CA SER A 128 6.99 7.80 -14.59
C SER A 128 6.08 6.79 -15.29
N LEU A 129 4.83 6.65 -14.85
CA LEU A 129 3.89 5.62 -15.33
C LEU A 129 3.20 5.97 -16.65
N LYS A 130 2.77 4.93 -17.37
CA LYS A 130 1.94 5.04 -18.58
C LYS A 130 0.51 5.47 -18.21
N ASP A 131 -0.24 5.97 -19.19
CA ASP A 131 -1.51 6.66 -18.95
C ASP A 131 -2.56 5.88 -18.14
N ASP A 132 -2.77 4.58 -18.39
CA ASP A 132 -3.74 3.78 -17.63
C ASP A 132 -3.26 3.46 -16.21
N GLU A 133 -1.99 3.08 -16.05
CA GLU A 133 -1.34 2.86 -14.74
C GLU A 133 -1.35 4.14 -13.89
N LYS A 134 -1.02 5.27 -14.51
CA LYS A 134 -1.07 6.61 -13.89
C LYS A 134 -2.48 6.99 -13.47
N THR A 135 -3.48 6.69 -14.30
CA THR A 135 -4.89 6.91 -13.96
C THR A 135 -5.32 6.03 -12.80
N CYS A 136 -4.91 4.76 -12.78
CA CYS A 136 -5.15 3.84 -11.67
C CYS A 136 -4.52 4.33 -10.36
N VAL A 137 -3.24 4.74 -10.38
CA VAL A 137 -2.56 5.29 -9.20
C VAL A 137 -3.22 6.56 -8.71
N ARG A 138 -3.64 7.46 -9.60
CA ARG A 138 -4.41 8.65 -9.21
C ARG A 138 -5.75 8.29 -8.55
N ASN A 139 -6.44 7.26 -9.04
CA ASN A 139 -7.67 6.78 -8.40
C ASN A 139 -7.38 6.25 -6.99
N TRP A 140 -6.27 5.54 -6.79
CA TRP A 140 -5.83 5.08 -5.46
C TRP A 140 -5.50 6.24 -4.52
N VAL A 141 -4.79 7.27 -4.99
CA VAL A 141 -4.54 8.50 -4.21
C VAL A 141 -5.86 9.16 -3.79
N ASN A 142 -6.76 9.38 -4.75
CA ASN A 142 -8.09 9.94 -4.48
C ASN A 142 -8.88 9.08 -3.46
N GLU A 143 -8.76 7.75 -3.53
CA GLU A 143 -9.39 6.88 -2.54
C GLU A 143 -8.84 7.10 -1.14
N LEU A 144 -7.52 7.18 -0.99
CA LEU A 144 -6.87 7.42 0.30
C LEU A 144 -7.31 8.76 0.90
N GLU A 145 -7.39 9.82 0.09
CA GLU A 145 -7.89 11.13 0.53
C GLU A 145 -9.37 11.07 0.96
N ILE A 146 -10.22 10.42 0.17
CA ILE A 146 -11.64 10.21 0.50
C ILE A 146 -11.77 9.47 1.83
N LEU A 147 -11.01 8.38 2.01
CA LEU A 147 -11.01 7.60 3.24
C LEU A 147 -10.46 8.42 4.42
N GLN A 148 -9.43 9.23 4.22
CA GLN A 148 -8.90 10.14 5.24
C GLN A 148 -9.97 11.09 5.75
N PHE A 149 -10.70 11.77 4.84
CA PHE A 149 -11.82 12.63 5.24
C PHE A 149 -12.94 11.85 5.94
N TYR A 150 -13.24 10.65 5.47
CA TYR A 150 -14.22 9.77 6.10
C TYR A 150 -13.84 9.42 7.55
N HIS A 151 -12.60 9.00 7.80
CA HIS A 151 -12.09 8.70 9.14
C HIS A 151 -12.05 9.94 10.05
N GLN A 152 -11.80 11.13 9.48
CA GLN A 152 -11.88 12.42 10.18
C GLN A 152 -13.33 12.91 10.41
N LYS A 153 -14.35 12.15 9.98
CA LYS A 153 -15.78 12.50 10.04
C LYS A 153 -16.15 13.75 9.24
N LYS A 154 -15.34 14.13 8.26
CA LYS A 154 -15.57 15.23 7.32
C LYS A 154 -16.45 14.75 6.16
N TYR A 155 -17.69 14.39 6.48
CA TYR A 155 -18.57 13.68 5.55
C TYR A 155 -19.01 14.52 4.35
N LYS A 156 -19.14 15.85 4.50
CA LYS A 156 -19.51 16.73 3.37
C LYS A 156 -18.41 16.76 2.31
N GLU A 157 -17.17 16.88 2.77
CA GLU A 157 -15.96 16.86 1.95
C GLU A 157 -15.80 15.48 1.28
N THR A 158 -16.02 14.41 2.05
CA THR A 158 -15.99 13.03 1.54
C THR A 158 -16.99 12.83 0.39
N LEU A 159 -18.25 13.22 0.58
CA LEU A 159 -19.29 13.10 -0.45
C LEU A 159 -19.02 13.95 -1.68
N SER A 160 -18.47 15.16 -1.50
CA SER A 160 -18.07 16.07 -2.58
C SER A 160 -16.98 15.46 -3.45
N LEU A 161 -15.96 14.84 -2.85
CA LEU A 161 -14.88 14.17 -3.57
C LEU A 161 -15.34 12.90 -4.27
N ILE A 162 -16.18 12.09 -3.63
CA ILE A 162 -16.80 10.92 -4.26
C ILE A 162 -17.57 11.35 -5.52
N GLY A 163 -18.37 12.42 -5.43
CA GLY A 163 -19.16 12.91 -6.56
C GLY A 163 -18.32 13.29 -7.78
N ARG A 164 -17.08 13.77 -7.59
CA ARG A 164 -16.15 14.12 -8.68
C ARG A 164 -15.36 12.93 -9.23
N SER A 165 -15.19 11.88 -8.43
CA SER A 165 -14.22 10.80 -8.72
C SER A 165 -14.90 9.49 -9.14
N ILE A 166 -16.18 9.31 -8.83
CA ILE A 166 -16.90 8.03 -9.04
C ILE A 166 -17.04 7.61 -10.52
N SER A 167 -16.94 8.57 -11.44
CA SER A 167 -16.96 8.33 -12.88
C SER A 167 -15.59 8.02 -13.48
N ASN A 168 -14.52 8.15 -12.71
CA ASN A 168 -13.19 7.79 -13.18
C ASN A 168 -13.10 6.28 -13.34
N ALA A 169 -12.67 5.83 -14.51
CA ALA A 169 -12.49 4.43 -14.82
C ALA A 169 -11.02 4.17 -15.12
N SER A 170 -10.50 3.06 -14.59
CA SER A 170 -9.30 2.41 -15.09
C SER A 170 -9.62 0.94 -15.23
N GLU A 171 -9.09 0.30 -16.27
CA GLU A 171 -9.31 -1.13 -16.49
C GLU A 171 -8.54 -1.99 -15.47
N LEU A 172 -7.50 -1.41 -14.85
CA LEU A 172 -6.64 -2.06 -13.86
C LEU A 172 -7.28 -2.16 -12.47
N ASP A 173 -8.31 -1.35 -12.19
CA ASP A 173 -9.02 -1.36 -10.91
C ASP A 173 -10.54 -1.20 -11.08
N LYS A 174 -11.16 -2.29 -11.50
CA LYS A 174 -12.61 -2.37 -11.75
C LYS A 174 -13.47 -2.17 -10.50
N THR A 175 -12.88 -2.33 -9.32
CA THR A 175 -13.61 -2.29 -8.03
C THR A 175 -13.57 -0.93 -7.34
N TYR A 176 -12.82 0.05 -7.90
CA TYR A 176 -12.74 1.41 -7.38
C TYR A 176 -14.12 2.04 -7.14
N LYS A 177 -15.00 1.94 -8.13
CA LYS A 177 -16.37 2.46 -8.05
C LYS A 177 -17.17 1.81 -6.91
N ASP A 178 -17.07 0.50 -6.73
CA ASP A 178 -17.78 -0.22 -5.68
C ASP A 178 -17.30 0.21 -4.29
N ARG A 179 -16.00 0.44 -4.12
CA ARG A 179 -15.42 0.97 -2.87
C ARG A 179 -15.98 2.35 -2.55
N LEU A 180 -16.02 3.27 -3.52
CA LEU A 180 -16.58 4.61 -3.30
C LEU A 180 -18.09 4.59 -3.02
N LEU A 181 -18.84 3.72 -3.70
CA LEU A 181 -20.27 3.53 -3.44
C LEU A 181 -20.50 3.06 -2.01
N LEU A 182 -19.70 2.13 -1.48
CA LEU A 182 -19.82 1.71 -0.09
C LEU A 182 -19.55 2.84 0.91
N VAL A 183 -18.53 3.67 0.68
CA VAL A 183 -18.26 4.82 1.55
C VAL A 183 -19.44 5.78 1.54
N LYS A 184 -19.97 6.10 0.35
CA LYS A 184 -21.17 6.92 0.22
C LYS A 184 -22.37 6.31 0.95
N ALA A 185 -22.62 5.02 0.77
CA ALA A 185 -23.72 4.29 1.41
C ALA A 185 -23.63 4.35 2.95
N SER A 186 -22.41 4.21 3.47
CA SER A 186 -22.13 4.29 4.90
C SER A 186 -22.47 5.66 5.48
N ILE A 187 -22.12 6.74 4.76
CA ILE A 187 -22.42 8.12 5.17
C ILE A 187 -23.93 8.40 5.09
N ASP A 188 -24.55 8.07 3.96
CA ASP A 188 -25.96 8.35 3.71
C ASP A 188 -26.89 7.45 4.54
N ASN A 189 -26.35 6.37 5.13
CA ASN A 189 -27.09 5.32 5.84
C ASN A 189 -28.24 4.75 4.98
N GLN A 190 -28.00 4.59 3.68
CA GLN A 190 -28.96 4.14 2.69
C GLN A 190 -28.45 2.93 1.91
N ILE A 191 -29.41 2.11 1.45
CA ILE A 191 -29.14 0.97 0.57
C ILE A 191 -28.91 1.52 -0.84
N ILE A 192 -27.74 1.25 -1.41
CA ILE A 192 -27.44 1.69 -2.78
C ILE A 192 -27.91 0.65 -3.80
N PRO A 193 -28.83 1.02 -4.73
CA PRO A 193 -29.06 0.26 -5.95
C PRO A 193 -27.78 0.27 -6.79
N GLY A 194 -27.16 -0.89 -7.01
CA GLY A 194 -25.94 -1.02 -7.80
C GLY A 194 -24.96 -2.07 -7.26
N LEU A 195 -24.88 -2.22 -5.93
CA LEU A 195 -23.99 -3.20 -5.29
C LEU A 195 -24.41 -4.66 -5.51
N GLN A 196 -25.63 -4.91 -6.00
CA GLN A 196 -26.17 -6.26 -6.22
C GLN A 196 -25.44 -7.02 -7.33
N ASN A 197 -24.81 -6.30 -8.27
CA ASN A 197 -24.06 -6.87 -9.39
C ASN A 197 -22.54 -6.85 -9.17
N SER A 198 -22.08 -6.33 -8.02
CA SER A 198 -20.65 -6.28 -7.65
C SER A 198 -20.17 -7.63 -7.10
N ASP A 199 -18.88 -7.78 -6.82
CA ASP A 199 -18.36 -9.00 -6.20
C ASP A 199 -19.00 -9.30 -4.83
N SER A 200 -18.99 -10.58 -4.42
CA SER A 200 -19.63 -11.05 -3.18
C SER A 200 -19.16 -10.32 -1.93
N TYR A 201 -17.92 -9.84 -1.90
CA TYR A 201 -17.40 -8.99 -0.84
C TYR A 201 -18.20 -7.67 -0.70
N PHE A 202 -18.40 -6.95 -1.80
CA PHE A 202 -19.12 -5.69 -1.82
C PHE A 202 -20.62 -5.89 -1.53
N GLN A 203 -21.20 -6.97 -2.06
CA GLN A 203 -22.56 -7.38 -1.73
C GLN A 203 -22.75 -7.63 -0.23
N LEU A 204 -21.83 -8.36 0.40
CA LEU A 204 -21.84 -8.59 1.84
C LEU A 204 -21.80 -7.26 2.61
N LEU A 205 -20.85 -6.39 2.28
CA LEU A 205 -20.71 -5.11 2.98
C LEU A 205 -21.99 -4.26 2.85
N GLY A 206 -22.64 -4.29 1.68
CA GLY A 206 -23.96 -3.69 1.50
C GLY A 206 -25.02 -4.28 2.43
N GLN A 207 -25.07 -5.61 2.58
CA GLN A 207 -26.00 -6.28 3.52
C GLN A 207 -25.68 -5.96 4.99
N VAL A 208 -24.40 -5.81 5.35
CA VAL A 208 -23.99 -5.36 6.69
C VAL A 208 -24.50 -3.96 6.97
N LEU A 209 -24.42 -3.03 6.01
CA LEU A 209 -25.00 -1.69 6.15
C LEU A 209 -26.53 -1.73 6.35
N VAL A 210 -27.23 -2.62 5.63
CA VAL A 210 -28.68 -2.85 5.85
C VAL A 210 -28.94 -3.28 7.30
N LEU A 211 -28.14 -4.22 7.82
CA LEU A 211 -28.27 -4.67 9.20
C LEU A 211 -27.96 -3.56 10.21
N GLN A 212 -26.97 -2.70 9.94
CA GLN A 212 -26.66 -1.54 10.79
C GLN A 212 -27.85 -0.57 10.85
N SER A 213 -28.48 -0.29 9.70
CA SER A 213 -29.67 0.56 9.63
C SER A 213 -30.86 -0.05 10.39
N LYS A 214 -31.12 -1.35 10.22
CA LYS A 214 -32.12 -2.10 11.03
C LYS A 214 -31.80 -2.05 12.52
N ALA A 215 -30.54 -2.24 12.90
CA ALA A 215 -30.10 -2.19 14.29
C ALA A 215 -30.35 -0.82 14.90
N ALA A 216 -30.10 0.27 14.17
CA ALA A 216 -30.35 1.64 14.62
C ALA A 216 -31.85 1.90 14.88
N LYS A 217 -32.73 1.21 14.15
CA LYS A 217 -34.20 1.24 14.33
C LYS A 217 -34.71 0.26 15.40
N GLY A 218 -33.85 -0.62 15.93
CA GLY A 218 -34.26 -1.66 16.87
C GLY A 218 -34.96 -2.87 16.23
N GLU A 219 -34.82 -3.03 14.91
CA GLU A 219 -35.53 -4.04 14.11
C GLU A 219 -34.67 -5.26 13.78
N VAL A 220 -33.42 -5.31 14.26
CA VAL A 220 -32.49 -6.41 13.96
C VAL A 220 -32.69 -7.58 14.92
N SER A 221 -32.59 -8.79 14.38
CA SER A 221 -32.62 -10.04 15.14
C SER A 221 -31.39 -10.91 14.86
N GLN A 222 -31.19 -11.93 15.70
CA GLN A 222 -30.14 -12.94 15.51
C GLN A 222 -30.32 -13.68 14.15
N ASN A 223 -31.57 -13.89 13.72
CA ASN A 223 -31.90 -14.56 12.47
C ASN A 223 -31.50 -13.73 11.25
N ASP A 224 -31.64 -12.40 11.30
CA ASP A 224 -31.16 -11.53 10.22
C ASP A 224 -29.64 -11.67 10.01
N ILE A 225 -28.87 -11.70 11.12
CA ILE A 225 -27.41 -11.87 11.06
C ILE A 225 -27.05 -13.28 10.54
N ALA A 226 -27.74 -14.32 11.02
CA ALA A 226 -27.52 -15.69 10.59
C ALA A 226 -27.82 -15.87 9.08
N ALA A 227 -28.87 -15.23 8.58
CA ALA A 227 -29.23 -15.25 7.16
C ALA A 227 -28.11 -14.65 6.29
N VAL A 228 -27.54 -13.50 6.69
CA VAL A 228 -26.42 -12.89 5.95
C VAL A 228 -25.18 -13.78 6.01
N LYS A 229 -24.83 -14.35 7.16
CA LYS A 229 -23.68 -15.28 7.29
C LYS A 229 -23.85 -16.54 6.43
N THR A 230 -25.07 -17.06 6.33
CA THR A 230 -25.38 -18.24 5.50
C THR A 230 -25.28 -17.90 4.02
N LYS A 231 -25.71 -16.70 3.62
CA LYS A 231 -25.61 -16.22 2.23
C LYS A 231 -24.16 -15.99 1.80
N PHE A 232 -23.28 -15.58 2.71
CA PHE A 232 -21.87 -15.29 2.44
C PHE A 232 -20.94 -16.10 3.35
N PRO A 233 -20.84 -17.44 3.16
CA PRO A 233 -20.12 -18.32 4.06
C PRO A 233 -18.61 -18.01 4.13
N ASN A 234 -18.03 -17.52 3.04
CA ASN A 234 -16.61 -17.14 2.95
C ASN A 234 -16.26 -15.88 3.77
N TYR A 235 -17.27 -15.19 4.29
CA TYR A 235 -17.12 -14.01 5.15
C TYR A 235 -17.92 -14.15 6.46
N ASN A 236 -18.07 -15.39 6.93
CA ASN A 236 -18.83 -15.69 8.14
C ASN A 236 -18.17 -15.17 9.44
N SER A 237 -16.94 -14.65 9.36
CA SER A 237 -16.23 -14.05 10.49
C SER A 237 -17.09 -12.95 11.11
N GLY A 238 -17.29 -13.04 12.43
CA GLY A 238 -18.13 -12.08 13.14
C GLY A 238 -17.61 -10.64 13.06
N VAL A 239 -16.34 -10.43 12.69
CA VAL A 239 -15.69 -9.10 12.65
C VAL A 239 -16.43 -8.10 11.76
N PHE A 240 -17.04 -8.53 10.65
CA PHE A 240 -17.82 -7.66 9.77
C PHE A 240 -19.09 -7.12 10.44
N PHE A 241 -19.63 -7.83 11.43
CA PHE A 241 -20.87 -7.50 12.12
C PHE A 241 -20.62 -6.73 13.43
N THR A 242 -19.37 -6.38 13.74
CA THR A 242 -19.00 -5.71 15.01
C THR A 242 -19.84 -4.46 15.27
N ASP A 243 -20.01 -3.59 14.27
CA ASP A 243 -20.83 -2.39 14.38
C ASP A 243 -22.33 -2.67 14.49
N VAL A 244 -22.82 -3.73 13.82
CA VAL A 244 -24.21 -4.18 13.97
C VAL A 244 -24.47 -4.56 15.42
N TYR A 245 -23.61 -5.39 16.02
CA TYR A 245 -23.72 -5.78 17.42
C TYR A 245 -23.55 -4.61 18.39
N ARG A 246 -22.66 -3.65 18.08
CA ARG A 246 -22.51 -2.41 18.86
C ARG A 246 -23.83 -1.64 18.92
N ILE A 247 -24.39 -1.28 17.76
CA ILE A 247 -25.62 -0.50 17.65
C ILE A 247 -26.80 -1.27 18.27
N TRP A 248 -26.91 -2.57 17.95
CA TRP A 248 -27.97 -3.42 18.48
C TRP A 248 -27.93 -3.49 20.01
N SER A 249 -26.75 -3.69 20.60
CA SER A 249 -26.59 -3.73 22.06
C SER A 249 -27.03 -2.41 22.70
N GLN A 250 -26.68 -1.26 22.13
CA GLN A 250 -27.09 0.04 22.64
C GLN A 250 -28.62 0.22 22.62
N LYS A 251 -29.30 -0.29 21.60
CA LYS A 251 -30.77 -0.20 21.46
C LYS A 251 -31.52 -1.23 22.30
N ALA A 252 -31.02 -2.46 22.38
CA ALA A 252 -31.66 -3.55 23.12
C ALA A 252 -31.47 -3.45 24.65
N CYS A 253 -30.43 -2.74 25.12
CA CYS A 253 -30.10 -2.62 26.54
C CYS A 253 -30.85 -1.52 27.31
N THR A 254 -32.00 -1.05 26.80
CA THR A 254 -32.93 -0.21 27.58
C THR A 254 -33.76 -0.99 28.61
N GLY A 255 -33.49 -2.30 28.79
CA GLY A 255 -34.07 -3.16 29.84
C GLY A 255 -33.35 -4.51 29.97
N ASN A 256 -33.88 -5.42 30.81
CA ASN A 256 -33.34 -6.77 31.06
C ASN A 256 -33.65 -7.79 29.94
N SER A 257 -33.50 -7.39 28.68
CA SER A 257 -33.76 -8.27 27.54
C SER A 257 -32.63 -9.30 27.34
N PRO A 258 -32.91 -10.59 27.14
CA PRO A 258 -31.91 -11.60 26.72
C PRO A 258 -31.14 -11.19 25.44
N ALA A 259 -31.77 -10.37 24.57
CA ALA A 259 -31.14 -9.82 23.38
C ALA A 259 -30.04 -8.79 23.72
N CYS A 260 -30.16 -8.06 24.83
CA CYS A 260 -29.10 -7.15 25.29
C CYS A 260 -27.85 -7.94 25.71
N PHE A 261 -28.02 -8.98 26.52
CA PHE A 261 -26.87 -9.76 27.01
C PHE A 261 -26.14 -10.48 25.88
N SER A 262 -26.88 -11.12 24.97
CA SER A 262 -26.30 -11.85 23.83
C SER A 262 -25.57 -10.93 22.85
N SER A 263 -26.20 -9.82 22.44
CA SER A 263 -25.59 -8.88 21.50
C SER A 263 -24.39 -8.16 22.11
N ARG A 264 -24.43 -7.79 23.40
CA ARG A 264 -23.30 -7.16 24.10
C ARG A 264 -22.14 -8.14 24.33
N LYS A 265 -22.42 -9.38 24.72
CA LYS A 265 -21.38 -10.42 24.88
C LYS A 265 -20.63 -10.63 23.57
N GLU A 266 -21.36 -10.75 22.47
CA GLU A 266 -20.78 -10.95 21.15
C GLU A 266 -20.01 -9.71 20.67
N TYR A 267 -20.56 -8.50 20.86
CA TYR A 267 -19.85 -7.26 20.58
C TYR A 267 -18.51 -7.18 21.32
N ILE A 268 -18.49 -7.45 22.64
CA ILE A 268 -17.25 -7.42 23.44
C ILE A 268 -16.25 -8.48 22.94
N ARG A 269 -16.71 -9.68 22.60
CA ARG A 269 -15.85 -10.75 22.06
C ARG A 269 -15.16 -10.29 20.78
N LEU A 270 -15.92 -9.74 19.84
CA LEU A 270 -15.43 -9.25 18.55
C LEU A 270 -14.53 -8.03 18.70
N LEU A 271 -14.87 -7.11 19.60
CA LEU A 271 -14.06 -5.94 19.90
C LEU A 271 -12.69 -6.34 20.44
N LYS A 272 -12.63 -7.29 21.38
CA LYS A 272 -11.36 -7.81 21.92
C LYS A 272 -10.49 -8.43 20.83
N SER A 273 -11.05 -9.29 19.98
CA SER A 273 -10.29 -9.91 18.89
C SER A 273 -9.81 -8.89 17.86
N SER A 274 -10.65 -7.93 17.47
CA SER A 274 -10.28 -6.91 16.50
C SER A 274 -9.25 -5.92 17.06
N LEU A 275 -9.32 -5.60 18.36
CA LEU A 275 -8.37 -4.72 19.01
C LEU A 275 -6.98 -5.37 19.15
N ALA A 276 -6.93 -6.67 19.47
CA ALA A 276 -5.68 -7.42 19.51
C ALA A 276 -4.97 -7.43 18.13
N ASP A 277 -5.70 -7.78 17.07
CA ASP A 277 -5.17 -7.76 15.69
C ASP A 277 -4.66 -6.36 15.29
N ARG A 278 -5.43 -5.30 15.58
CA ARG A 278 -5.00 -3.91 15.31
C ARG A 278 -3.78 -3.50 16.13
N GLN A 279 -3.65 -3.97 17.38
CA GLN A 279 -2.49 -3.67 18.21
C GLN A 279 -1.21 -4.33 17.68
N GLU A 280 -1.27 -5.60 17.30
CA GLU A 280 -0.13 -6.27 16.65
C GLU A 280 0.23 -5.59 15.32
N ALA A 281 -0.78 -5.26 14.52
CA ALA A 281 -0.57 -4.53 13.26
C ALA A 281 0.11 -3.18 13.49
N ARG A 282 -0.26 -2.43 14.55
CA ARG A 282 0.37 -1.16 14.92
C ARG A 282 1.85 -1.33 15.27
N VAL A 283 2.19 -2.35 16.06
CA VAL A 283 3.60 -2.65 16.40
C VAL A 283 4.40 -2.93 15.13
N ASN A 284 3.85 -3.73 14.22
CA ASN A 284 4.50 -4.04 12.95
C ASN A 284 4.63 -2.81 12.03
N VAL A 285 3.63 -1.93 12.00
CA VAL A 285 3.72 -0.66 11.27
C VAL A 285 4.79 0.26 11.85
N ILE A 286 4.87 0.39 13.17
CA ILE A 286 5.92 1.21 13.81
C ILE A 286 7.31 0.70 13.42
N ASN A 287 7.51 -0.63 13.41
CA ASN A 287 8.77 -1.22 12.97
C ASN A 287 9.05 -0.92 11.48
N LEU A 288 8.03 -0.93 10.62
CA LEU A 288 8.17 -0.58 9.20
C LEU A 288 8.56 0.90 9.03
N ILE A 289 7.93 1.81 9.80
CA ILE A 289 8.23 3.24 9.77
C ILE A 289 9.69 3.46 10.20
N ASP A 290 10.11 2.87 11.32
CA ASP A 290 11.48 2.96 11.83
C ASP A 290 12.50 2.41 10.81
N GLN A 291 12.19 1.29 10.15
CA GLN A 291 13.03 0.76 9.06
C GLN A 291 13.17 1.73 7.89
N LYS A 292 12.07 2.35 7.45
CA LYS A 292 12.09 3.33 6.34
C LYS A 292 12.83 4.61 6.73
N GLU A 293 12.64 5.10 7.95
CA GLU A 293 13.35 6.27 8.45
C GLU A 293 14.85 6.02 8.54
N ASN A 294 15.27 4.89 9.11
CA ASN A 294 16.67 4.49 9.16
C ASN A 294 17.28 4.36 7.76
N SER A 295 16.56 3.76 6.81
CA SER A 295 17.01 3.67 5.42
C SER A 295 17.20 5.05 4.78
N ARG A 296 16.27 6.00 4.99
CA ARG A 296 16.39 7.37 4.47
C ARG A 296 17.59 8.09 5.07
N ILE A 297 17.81 7.98 6.38
CA ILE A 297 18.96 8.57 7.06
C ILE A 297 20.27 8.00 6.49
N HIS A 298 20.34 6.68 6.26
CA HIS A 298 21.50 6.06 5.64
C HIS A 298 21.76 6.57 4.23
N GLN A 299 20.73 6.62 3.37
CA GLN A 299 20.84 7.16 2.01
C GLN A 299 21.28 8.63 2.01
N GLN A 300 20.75 9.43 2.93
CA GLN A 300 21.11 10.84 3.04
C GLN A 300 22.58 11.03 3.47
N LYS A 301 23.07 10.18 4.39
CA LYS A 301 24.50 10.14 4.78
C LYS A 301 25.40 9.69 3.63
N GLU A 302 25.00 8.67 2.86
CA GLU A 302 25.76 8.23 1.68
C GLU A 302 25.83 9.31 0.61
N PHE A 303 24.73 10.01 0.36
CA PHE A 303 24.70 11.15 -0.55
C PHE A 303 25.61 12.29 -0.06
N GLN A 304 25.53 12.66 1.22
CA GLN A 304 26.42 13.66 1.82
C GLN A 304 27.90 13.27 1.69
N ASN A 305 28.25 12.01 1.97
CA ASN A 305 29.61 11.50 1.81
C ASN A 305 30.07 11.56 0.35
N THR A 306 29.19 11.24 -0.60
CA THR A 306 29.49 11.30 -2.04
C THR A 306 29.74 12.74 -2.50
N VAL A 307 28.90 13.68 -2.06
CA VAL A 307 29.08 15.11 -2.33
C VAL A 307 30.38 15.62 -1.71
N LEU A 308 30.68 15.24 -0.46
CA LEU A 308 31.90 15.64 0.23
C LEU A 308 33.15 15.11 -0.47
N PHE A 309 33.12 13.86 -0.93
CA PHE A 309 34.18 13.27 -1.75
C PHE A 309 34.37 14.01 -3.08
N PHE A 310 33.27 14.36 -3.76
CA PHE A 310 33.32 15.13 -4.99
C PHE A 310 33.94 16.52 -4.78
N ILE A 311 33.54 17.23 -3.71
CA ILE A 311 34.12 18.54 -3.35
C ILE A 311 35.62 18.39 -3.06
N ALA A 312 36.02 17.39 -2.27
CA ALA A 312 37.43 17.13 -1.96
C ALA A 312 38.25 16.84 -3.22
N PHE A 313 37.69 16.07 -4.16
CA PHE A 313 38.30 15.79 -5.46
C PHE A 313 38.50 17.06 -6.30
N VAL A 314 37.47 17.91 -6.40
CA VAL A 314 37.56 19.20 -7.11
C VAL A 314 38.60 20.13 -6.46
N CYS A 315 38.60 20.25 -5.13
CA CYS A 315 39.62 21.02 -4.41
C CYS A 315 41.04 20.48 -4.66
N GLY A 316 41.21 19.16 -4.70
CA GLY A 316 42.47 18.51 -5.05
C GLY A 316 42.95 18.86 -6.46
N LEU A 317 42.05 18.82 -7.45
CA LEU A 317 42.36 19.23 -8.82
C LEU A 317 42.74 20.71 -8.92
N ILE A 318 42.04 21.59 -8.22
CA ILE A 318 42.37 23.03 -8.18
C ILE A 318 43.78 23.23 -7.62
N LEU A 319 44.12 22.56 -6.53
CA LEU A 319 45.47 22.62 -5.95
C LEU A 319 46.54 22.15 -6.94
N ILE A 320 46.31 21.04 -7.64
CA ILE A 320 47.24 20.53 -8.66
C ILE A 320 47.42 21.57 -9.78
N ILE A 321 46.34 22.15 -10.28
CA ILE A 321 46.38 23.20 -11.32
C ILE A 321 47.15 24.43 -10.82
N SER A 322 46.89 24.89 -9.59
CA SER A 322 47.62 26.02 -8.99
C SER A 322 49.11 25.75 -8.86
N VAL A 323 49.50 24.53 -8.47
CA VAL A 323 50.91 24.12 -8.39
C VAL A 323 51.56 24.11 -9.78
N ILE A 324 50.91 23.53 -10.79
CA ILE A 324 51.39 23.54 -12.18
C ILE A 324 51.58 25.00 -12.66
N TYR A 325 50.58 25.85 -12.44
CA TYR A 325 50.63 27.25 -12.84
C TYR A 325 51.77 28.03 -12.16
N TYR A 326 51.99 27.78 -10.86
CA TYR A 326 53.13 28.35 -10.13
C TYR A 326 54.48 27.94 -10.76
N PHE A 327 54.66 26.66 -11.09
CA PHE A 327 55.89 26.19 -11.74
C PHE A 327 56.08 26.80 -13.14
N VAL A 328 55.00 26.98 -13.92
CA VAL A 328 55.06 27.65 -15.23
C VAL A 328 55.49 29.11 -15.09
N ILE A 329 54.92 29.85 -14.13
CA ILE A 329 55.33 31.24 -13.86
C ILE A 329 56.78 31.30 -13.41
N LYS A 330 57.19 30.43 -12.47
CA LYS A 330 58.56 30.38 -11.96
C LYS A 330 59.57 30.11 -13.08
N ALA A 331 59.27 29.18 -13.98
CA ALA A 331 60.12 28.88 -15.15
C ALA A 331 60.21 30.08 -16.11
N LYS A 332 59.10 30.77 -16.38
CA LYS A 332 59.12 32.00 -17.21
C LYS A 332 59.92 33.13 -16.55
N ALA A 333 59.78 33.31 -15.24
CA ALA A 333 60.54 34.30 -14.49
C ALA A 333 62.05 33.99 -14.47
N SER A 334 62.45 32.71 -14.37
CA SER A 334 63.86 32.31 -14.44
C SER A 334 64.47 32.54 -15.83
N VAL A 335 63.70 32.30 -16.90
CA VAL A 335 64.16 32.62 -18.27
C VAL A 335 64.35 34.12 -18.45
N ALA A 336 63.40 34.93 -17.98
CA ALA A 336 63.50 36.39 -18.05
C ALA A 336 64.70 36.95 -17.26
N THR A 337 65.03 36.37 -16.10
CA THR A 337 66.22 36.79 -15.32
C THR A 337 67.52 36.42 -16.01
N VAL A 338 67.60 35.23 -16.63
CA VAL A 338 68.78 34.81 -17.41
C VAL A 338 68.98 35.67 -18.65
N GLU A 339 67.91 36.11 -19.32
CA GLU A 339 67.99 37.05 -20.45
C GLU A 339 68.42 38.46 -20.01
N PHE A 340 67.94 38.92 -18.85
CA PHE A 340 68.34 40.21 -18.28
C PHE A 340 69.82 40.22 -17.86
N GLU A 341 70.31 39.13 -17.25
CA GLU A 341 71.74 38.96 -16.93
C GLU A 341 72.60 38.90 -18.19
N LYS A 342 72.16 38.18 -19.24
CA LYS A 342 72.86 38.18 -20.54
C LYS A 342 72.96 39.57 -21.15
N GLN A 343 71.89 40.38 -21.08
CA GLN A 343 71.92 41.76 -21.58
C GLN A 343 72.87 42.67 -20.78
N ASN A 344 72.96 42.48 -19.46
CA ASN A 344 73.87 43.25 -18.60
C ASN A 344 75.35 42.85 -18.77
N ILE A 345 75.65 41.61 -19.18
CA ILE A 345 77.03 41.17 -19.48
C ILE A 345 77.50 41.66 -20.86
N SER A 346 76.56 41.99 -21.76
CA SER A 346 76.85 42.50 -23.12
C SER A 346 76.90 44.03 -23.25
N LYS A 347 76.85 44.76 -22.14
CA LYS A 347 77.19 46.19 -22.03
C LYS A 347 78.51 46.32 -21.26
#